data_AF-A0A1W9N8M0-F1
#
_entry.id   AF-A0A1W9N8M0-F1
#
_cell.length_a   1.000
_cell.length_b   1.000
_cell.length_c   1.000
_cell.angle_alpha   90.00
_cell.angle_beta   90.00
_cell.angle_gamma   90.00
#
_symmetry.space_group_name_H-M   'P 1'
#
loop_
_entity.id
_entity.type
_entity.pdbx_description
1 polymer ?
#
loop_
_entity_poly.entity_id
_entity_poly.type
_entity_poly.pdbx_seq_one_letter_code
_entity_poly.pdbx_strand_id
1 'polypeptide(L)'
;MIHLMTKLVFQLSIIIIAAKLFGFLVSRYLKQSSVLGEIVAGMIIGPFALGSIPLAMFGGESLFIIPHGAAIPIMPELEGFATVASIVLLFLSGLETDLKTFLRFAGVGALVGLGGVIVSFFLGAGSAILFIPGVSHWMEPKALFMGIIATATSVGITARILSEQRELSSPEGVTILSAAVLDDVIGIILLAIVVGLTKTGSSGGVEWSLVGSIALKAVGFWLGSTVIGIVLAPRLTKRLKRLKDLDALAMISLGLALLLAGFSEKAGLAMIIGAYVMGLALSSTDVAEDIRHRLEGLYNFIVPIFFCVMGMMVDFAVMRKVLGYGLLYAALGVAGKLVGAGGFSLFGGFNLRGAYRIGAGMLPRGEVTLIMASLGLSTGVLDSGLFGVAVIAMFISSLVAPPVLLRAFKGGSGYKGEMAEGGDSELKSIGFEMPSEALAGFVLTRLLEAFREADFFPRRLDHQNPVYTLQKDAVHITLYLDGANITCNVPPAQESFVRLLLTEEILSLKELFRSVEKVAESDSVERNIIGNLFESNEQND
;
A
#
# COMPACT_ATOMS: atom_id res chain seq x y z
N MET A 1 -4.99 -28.66 -20.04
CA MET A 1 -5.51 -27.32 -19.65
C MET A 1 -6.48 -27.40 -18.46
N ILE A 2 -7.53 -28.24 -18.50
CA ILE A 2 -8.53 -28.36 -17.40
C ILE A 2 -7.87 -28.67 -16.05
N HIS A 3 -6.91 -29.60 -16.01
CA HIS A 3 -6.19 -29.95 -14.77
C HIS A 3 -5.33 -28.82 -14.19
N LEU A 4 -4.84 -27.89 -15.03
CA LEU A 4 -3.99 -26.76 -14.62
C LEU A 4 -4.81 -25.68 -13.92
N MET A 5 -5.96 -25.32 -14.51
CA MET A 5 -6.89 -24.36 -13.91
C MET A 5 -7.51 -24.90 -12.63
N THR A 6 -7.85 -26.20 -12.59
CA THR A 6 -8.30 -26.85 -11.36
C THR A 6 -7.24 -26.75 -10.25
N LYS A 7 -5.97 -27.00 -10.55
CA LYS A 7 -4.88 -26.85 -9.57
C LYS A 7 -4.77 -25.41 -9.07
N LEU A 8 -4.83 -24.42 -9.97
CA LEU A 8 -4.78 -23.01 -9.60
C LEU A 8 -5.92 -22.63 -8.64
N VAL A 9 -7.15 -23.09 -8.88
CA VAL A 9 -8.29 -22.85 -7.97
C VAL A 9 -8.03 -23.43 -6.58
N PHE A 10 -7.49 -24.65 -6.50
CA PHE A 10 -7.12 -25.25 -5.21
C PHE A 10 -5.97 -24.51 -4.52
N GLN A 11 -4.94 -24.11 -5.27
CA GLN A 11 -3.83 -23.30 -4.77
C GLN A 11 -4.33 -21.98 -4.17
N LEU A 12 -5.13 -21.22 -4.92
CA LEU A 12 -5.70 -19.95 -4.46
C LEU A 12 -6.57 -20.14 -3.21
N SER A 13 -7.40 -21.18 -3.19
CA SER A 13 -8.24 -21.50 -2.02
C SER A 13 -7.39 -21.72 -0.75
N ILE A 14 -6.35 -22.54 -0.85
CA ILE A 14 -5.45 -22.83 0.27
C ILE A 14 -4.65 -21.58 0.67
N ILE A 15 -4.16 -20.81 -0.31
CA ILE A 15 -3.44 -19.56 -0.07
C ILE A 15 -4.28 -18.59 0.72
N ILE A 16 -5.52 -18.34 0.31
CA ILE A 16 -6.38 -17.34 0.96
C ILE A 16 -6.72 -17.79 2.38
N ILE A 17 -7.09 -19.06 2.57
CA ILE A 17 -7.41 -19.60 3.90
C ILE A 17 -6.19 -19.51 4.81
N ALA A 18 -5.02 -19.95 4.34
CA ALA A 18 -3.80 -19.92 5.13
C ALA A 18 -3.35 -18.48 5.44
N ALA A 19 -3.30 -17.60 4.44
CA ALA A 19 -2.87 -16.22 4.61
C ALA A 19 -3.78 -15.46 5.59
N LYS A 20 -5.11 -15.63 5.47
CA LYS A 20 -6.06 -15.00 6.41
C LYS A 20 -5.97 -15.59 7.82
N LEU A 21 -5.83 -16.91 7.95
CA LEU A 21 -5.71 -17.56 9.25
C LEU A 21 -4.44 -17.09 9.97
N PHE A 22 -3.28 -17.20 9.33
CA PHE A 22 -2.01 -16.81 9.94
C PHE A 22 -1.92 -15.29 10.14
N GLY A 23 -2.39 -14.48 9.19
CA GLY A 23 -2.48 -13.03 9.33
C GLY A 23 -3.33 -12.63 10.54
N PHE A 24 -4.48 -13.29 10.74
CA PHE A 24 -5.32 -13.13 11.93
C PHE A 24 -4.60 -13.57 13.21
N LEU A 25 -3.95 -14.73 13.22
CA LEU A 25 -3.22 -15.23 14.38
C LEU A 25 -2.09 -14.28 14.81
N VAL A 26 -1.30 -13.80 13.85
CA VAL A 26 -0.19 -12.89 14.09
C VAL A 26 -0.69 -11.53 14.57
N SER A 27 -1.73 -10.97 13.94
CA SER A 27 -2.33 -9.71 14.37
C SER A 27 -2.96 -9.81 15.76
N ARG A 28 -3.74 -10.87 16.02
CA ARG A 28 -4.48 -11.04 17.27
C ARG A 28 -3.59 -11.39 18.46
N TYR A 29 -2.66 -12.32 18.28
CA TYR A 29 -1.86 -12.86 19.40
C TYR A 29 -0.49 -12.20 19.52
N LEU A 30 0.19 -11.88 18.41
CA LEU A 30 1.52 -11.26 18.43
C LEU A 30 1.47 -9.73 18.36
N LYS A 31 0.30 -9.14 18.07
CA LYS A 31 0.12 -7.69 17.89
C LYS A 31 1.09 -7.12 16.85
N GLN A 32 1.31 -7.87 15.77
CA GLN A 32 2.14 -7.51 14.63
C GLN A 32 1.29 -7.30 13.37
N SER A 33 1.87 -6.70 12.32
CA SER A 33 1.19 -6.52 11.04
C SER A 33 0.73 -7.85 10.45
N SER A 34 -0.45 -7.84 9.81
CA SER A 34 -1.03 -9.05 9.22
C SER A 34 -0.15 -9.66 8.14
N VAL A 35 0.59 -8.82 7.40
CA VAL A 35 1.58 -9.19 6.37
C VAL A 35 2.55 -10.25 6.86
N LEU A 36 2.99 -10.13 8.13
CA LEU A 36 3.94 -11.07 8.68
C LEU A 36 3.37 -12.48 8.73
N GLY A 37 2.11 -12.62 9.12
CA GLY A 37 1.41 -13.91 9.11
C GLY A 37 1.17 -14.42 7.70
N GLU A 38 0.84 -13.53 6.75
CA GLU A 38 0.63 -13.89 5.35
C GLU A 38 1.92 -14.45 4.70
N ILE A 39 3.08 -13.84 4.94
CA ILE A 39 4.39 -14.34 4.48
C ILE A 39 4.72 -15.68 5.12
N VAL A 40 4.55 -15.81 6.45
CA VAL A 40 4.82 -17.06 7.18
C VAL A 40 3.91 -18.19 6.69
N ALA A 41 2.64 -17.91 6.37
CA ALA A 41 1.75 -18.89 5.76
C ALA A 41 2.34 -19.45 4.47
N GLY A 42 2.76 -18.56 3.57
CA GLY A 42 3.39 -18.91 2.29
C GLY A 42 4.60 -19.80 2.44
N MET A 43 5.45 -19.53 3.42
CA MET A 43 6.62 -20.36 3.73
C MET A 43 6.23 -21.78 4.15
N ILE A 44 5.15 -21.93 4.92
CA ILE A 44 4.69 -23.22 5.42
C ILE A 44 4.03 -24.04 4.31
N ILE A 45 3.16 -23.41 3.52
CA ILE A 45 2.39 -24.09 2.46
C ILE A 45 3.12 -24.17 1.11
N GLY A 46 4.23 -23.45 0.97
CA GLY A 46 4.98 -23.34 -0.27
C GLY A 46 5.71 -24.62 -0.69
N PRO A 47 6.27 -24.63 -1.91
CA PRO A 47 6.88 -25.80 -2.52
C PRO A 47 8.14 -26.30 -1.81
N PHE A 48 8.75 -25.48 -0.93
CA PHE A 48 9.92 -25.87 -0.13
C PHE A 48 9.57 -26.42 1.26
N ALA A 49 8.28 -26.53 1.58
CA ALA A 49 7.76 -27.07 2.83
C ALA A 49 6.59 -28.04 2.57
N LEU A 50 5.40 -27.82 3.16
CA LEU A 50 4.26 -28.75 3.03
C LEU A 50 3.75 -28.86 1.59
N GLY A 51 3.94 -27.82 0.77
CA GLY A 51 3.51 -27.78 -0.61
C GLY A 51 4.24 -28.76 -1.54
N SER A 52 5.38 -29.31 -1.09
CA SER A 52 6.13 -30.39 -1.78
C SER A 52 5.50 -31.78 -1.63
N ILE A 53 4.59 -31.97 -0.67
CA ILE A 53 4.07 -33.29 -0.33
C ILE A 53 3.16 -33.77 -1.49
N PRO A 54 3.45 -34.95 -2.08
CA PRO A 54 2.61 -35.50 -3.12
C PRO A 54 1.27 -35.94 -2.52
N LEU A 55 0.17 -35.55 -3.17
CA LEU A 55 -1.18 -35.82 -2.68
C LEU A 55 -1.87 -36.79 -3.63
N ALA A 56 -2.43 -37.88 -3.07
CA ALA A 56 -3.13 -38.91 -3.85
C ALA A 56 -4.30 -38.34 -4.67
N MET A 57 -4.97 -37.28 -4.17
CA MET A 57 -6.06 -36.59 -4.87
C MET A 57 -5.61 -35.86 -6.15
N PHE A 58 -4.31 -35.60 -6.33
CA PHE A 58 -3.74 -34.96 -7.51
C PHE A 58 -2.88 -35.93 -8.33
N GLY A 59 -3.21 -37.23 -8.29
CA GLY A 59 -2.48 -38.25 -9.06
C GLY A 59 -1.07 -38.53 -8.54
N GLY A 60 -0.80 -38.21 -7.26
CA GLY A 60 0.53 -38.35 -6.67
C GLY A 60 1.47 -37.18 -6.97
N GLU A 61 0.97 -36.11 -7.58
CA GLU A 61 1.73 -34.86 -7.77
C GLU A 61 1.55 -33.93 -6.57
N SER A 62 2.53 -33.04 -6.36
CA SER A 62 2.41 -31.98 -5.36
C SER A 62 1.47 -30.87 -5.86
N LEU A 63 0.82 -30.17 -4.93
CA LEU A 63 -0.06 -29.04 -5.29
C LEU A 63 0.73 -27.81 -5.70
N PHE A 64 1.83 -27.52 -4.99
CA PHE A 64 2.74 -26.42 -5.32
C PHE A 64 3.99 -27.00 -5.97
N ILE A 65 4.06 -26.86 -7.30
CA ILE A 65 5.13 -27.42 -8.13
C ILE A 65 6.08 -26.29 -8.53
N ILE A 66 7.38 -26.57 -8.46
CA ILE A 66 8.42 -25.70 -9.02
C ILE A 66 8.54 -26.05 -10.52
N PRO A 67 8.22 -25.14 -11.45
CA PRO A 67 8.35 -25.44 -12.86
C PRO A 67 9.83 -25.63 -13.25
N HIS A 68 10.09 -26.61 -14.12
CA HIS A 68 11.45 -26.91 -14.57
C HIS A 68 12.03 -25.71 -15.34
N GLY A 69 13.18 -25.21 -14.91
CA GLY A 69 13.87 -24.08 -15.54
C GLY A 69 13.25 -22.71 -15.28
N ALA A 70 12.28 -22.59 -14.36
CA ALA A 70 11.73 -21.30 -13.98
C ALA A 70 12.72 -20.49 -13.11
N ALA A 71 12.81 -19.20 -13.41
CA ALA A 71 13.59 -18.21 -12.66
C ALA A 71 13.03 -17.97 -11.25
N ILE A 72 11.73 -18.22 -11.08
CA ILE A 72 10.92 -17.98 -9.88
C ILE A 72 10.28 -19.33 -9.51
N PRO A 73 10.39 -19.80 -8.25
CA PRO A 73 10.03 -21.15 -7.87
C PRO A 73 8.52 -21.36 -7.61
N ILE A 74 7.66 -20.81 -8.48
CA ILE A 74 6.20 -20.95 -8.44
C ILE A 74 5.63 -21.06 -9.86
N MET A 75 4.37 -21.45 -9.98
CA MET A 75 3.71 -21.54 -11.28
C MET A 75 3.45 -20.15 -11.90
N PRO A 76 3.61 -19.96 -13.22
CA PRO A 76 3.42 -18.66 -13.89
C PRO A 76 2.02 -18.06 -13.69
N GLU A 77 0.99 -18.89 -13.60
CA GLU A 77 -0.38 -18.43 -13.35
C GLU A 77 -0.50 -17.79 -11.97
N LEU A 78 0.13 -18.40 -10.96
CA LEU A 78 0.15 -17.89 -9.60
C LEU A 78 1.00 -16.62 -9.47
N GLU A 79 2.12 -16.56 -10.21
CA GLU A 79 2.94 -15.35 -10.35
C GLU A 79 2.13 -14.20 -10.98
N GLY A 80 1.30 -14.49 -11.98
CA GLY A 80 0.39 -13.53 -12.59
C GLY A 80 -0.62 -12.95 -11.57
N PHE A 81 -1.20 -13.81 -10.72
CA PHE A 81 -2.09 -13.36 -9.64
C PHE A 81 -1.36 -12.50 -8.60
N ALA A 82 -0.15 -12.90 -8.19
CA ALA A 82 0.66 -12.13 -7.25
C ALA A 82 1.07 -10.76 -7.83
N THR A 83 1.37 -10.71 -9.14
CA THR A 83 1.65 -9.47 -9.86
C THR A 83 0.46 -8.52 -9.84
N VAL A 84 -0.73 -8.99 -10.22
CA VAL A 84 -1.95 -8.16 -10.18
C VAL A 84 -2.27 -7.72 -8.74
N ALA A 85 -2.07 -8.60 -7.76
CA ALA A 85 -2.24 -8.27 -6.35
C ALA A 85 -1.31 -7.14 -5.89
N SER A 86 -0.04 -7.14 -6.30
CA SER A 86 0.92 -6.07 -6.01
C SER A 86 0.51 -4.74 -6.65
N ILE A 87 -0.03 -4.77 -7.88
CA ILE A 87 -0.57 -3.59 -8.57
C ILE A 87 -1.74 -3.01 -7.80
N VAL A 88 -2.70 -3.84 -7.37
CA VAL A 88 -3.85 -3.40 -6.56
C VAL A 88 -3.38 -2.78 -5.23
N LEU A 89 -2.41 -3.41 -4.57
CA LEU A 89 -1.84 -2.91 -3.32
C LEU A 89 -1.24 -1.51 -3.49
N LEU A 90 -0.35 -1.32 -4.47
CA LEU A 90 0.33 -0.05 -4.65
C LEU A 90 -0.58 1.03 -5.24
N PHE A 91 -1.57 0.66 -6.06
CA PHE A 91 -2.59 1.58 -6.52
C PHE A 91 -3.38 2.17 -5.35
N LEU A 92 -3.88 1.32 -4.45
CA LEU A 92 -4.64 1.77 -3.27
C LEU A 92 -3.77 2.52 -2.27
N SER A 93 -2.51 2.11 -2.08
CA SER A 93 -1.55 2.89 -1.29
C SER A 93 -1.29 4.27 -1.90
N GLY A 94 -1.22 4.37 -3.23
CA GLY A 94 -1.09 5.64 -3.93
C GLY A 94 -2.32 6.54 -3.70
N LEU A 95 -3.53 5.97 -3.73
CA LEU A 95 -4.77 6.70 -3.44
C LEU A 95 -4.82 7.24 -2.01
N GLU A 96 -4.24 6.52 -1.03
CA GLU A 96 -4.20 6.93 0.37
C GLU A 96 -3.13 8.00 0.66
N THR A 97 -2.19 8.21 -0.27
CA THR A 97 -1.06 9.14 -0.09
C THR A 97 -1.48 10.59 -0.30
N ASP A 98 -1.13 11.49 0.63
CA ASP A 98 -1.34 12.93 0.41
C ASP A 98 -0.36 13.49 -0.64
N LEU A 99 -0.90 13.86 -1.81
CA LEU A 99 -0.11 14.38 -2.94
C LEU A 99 0.71 15.63 -2.58
N LYS A 100 0.14 16.56 -1.80
CA LYS A 100 0.82 17.81 -1.46
C LYS A 100 2.05 17.53 -0.61
N THR A 101 1.90 16.68 0.40
CA THR A 101 2.99 16.20 1.26
C THR A 101 4.01 15.41 0.44
N PHE A 102 3.56 14.56 -0.49
CA PHE A 102 4.45 13.85 -1.43
C PHE A 102 5.34 14.79 -2.22
N LEU A 103 4.77 15.80 -2.87
CA LEU A 103 5.55 16.76 -3.65
C LEU A 103 6.49 17.59 -2.76
N ARG A 104 6.08 17.93 -1.52
CA ARG A 104 6.90 18.64 -0.55
C ARG A 104 8.12 17.84 -0.11
N PHE A 105 7.96 16.53 0.08
CA PHE A 105 9.02 15.64 0.58
C PHE A 105 9.76 14.86 -0.51
N ALA A 106 9.36 14.96 -1.78
CA ALA A 106 9.99 14.23 -2.88
C ALA A 106 11.51 14.47 -2.99
N GLY A 107 11.97 15.72 -2.77
CA GLY A 107 13.40 16.04 -2.76
C GLY A 107 14.15 15.39 -1.60
N VAL A 108 13.52 15.32 -0.42
CA VAL A 108 14.09 14.62 0.74
C VAL A 108 14.09 13.11 0.52
N GLY A 109 13.00 12.56 -0.01
CA GLY A 109 12.92 11.16 -0.42
C GLY A 109 14.03 10.79 -1.40
N ALA A 110 14.34 11.68 -2.35
CA ALA A 110 15.44 11.45 -3.27
C ALA A 110 16.81 11.37 -2.60
N LEU A 111 17.07 12.27 -1.64
CA LEU A 111 18.30 12.26 -0.83
C LEU A 111 18.40 10.97 0.01
N VAL A 112 17.29 10.56 0.63
CA VAL A 112 17.18 9.34 1.44
C VAL A 112 17.42 8.09 0.58
N GLY A 113 16.79 8.00 -0.60
CA GLY A 113 16.98 6.89 -1.53
C GLY A 113 18.43 6.80 -2.00
N LEU A 114 19.03 7.91 -2.43
CA LEU A 114 20.45 7.94 -2.81
C LEU A 114 21.38 7.48 -1.67
N GLY A 115 21.17 7.99 -0.45
CA GLY A 115 21.94 7.57 0.72
C GLY A 115 21.77 6.08 1.03
N GLY A 116 20.54 5.59 0.96
CA GLY A 116 20.19 4.18 1.15
C GLY A 116 20.84 3.27 0.12
N VAL A 117 20.80 3.63 -1.16
CA VAL A 117 21.43 2.88 -2.26
C VAL A 117 22.95 2.88 -2.10
N ILE A 118 23.59 4.05 -1.94
CA ILE A 118 25.04 4.16 -1.87
C ILE A 118 25.60 3.30 -0.73
N VAL A 119 25.09 3.49 0.48
CA VAL A 119 25.60 2.77 1.65
C VAL A 119 25.32 1.26 1.54
N SER A 120 24.11 0.88 1.14
CA SER A 120 23.76 -0.54 1.01
C SER A 120 24.56 -1.23 -0.08
N PHE A 121 24.81 -0.56 -1.21
CA PHE A 121 25.62 -1.09 -2.31
C PHE A 121 27.04 -1.41 -1.84
N PHE A 122 27.71 -0.45 -1.19
CA PHE A 122 29.08 -0.65 -0.72
C PHE A 122 29.18 -1.69 0.40
N LEU A 123 28.20 -1.77 1.30
CA LEU A 123 28.16 -2.84 2.30
C LEU A 123 27.94 -4.22 1.66
N GLY A 124 27.04 -4.31 0.68
CA GLY A 124 26.77 -5.55 -0.05
C GLY A 124 27.99 -6.02 -0.85
N ALA A 125 28.55 -5.14 -1.68
CA ALA A 125 29.74 -5.43 -2.47
C ALA A 125 30.99 -5.68 -1.59
N GLY A 126 31.16 -4.90 -0.52
CA GLY A 126 32.25 -5.08 0.43
C GLY A 126 32.16 -6.41 1.15
N SER A 127 30.95 -6.86 1.52
CA SER A 127 30.75 -8.18 2.11
C SER A 127 31.12 -9.31 1.15
N ALA A 128 30.86 -9.14 -0.15
CA ALA A 128 31.27 -10.12 -1.15
C ALA A 128 32.79 -10.24 -1.23
N ILE A 129 33.51 -9.13 -1.27
CA ILE A 129 34.98 -9.11 -1.31
C ILE A 129 35.59 -9.76 -0.06
N LEU A 130 35.00 -9.52 1.11
CA LEU A 130 35.55 -10.03 2.37
C LEU A 130 35.27 -11.51 2.61
N PHE A 131 34.12 -12.02 2.16
CA PHE A 131 33.62 -13.34 2.57
C PHE A 131 33.45 -14.35 1.43
N ILE A 132 33.50 -13.93 0.16
CA ILE A 132 33.38 -14.84 -0.98
C ILE A 132 34.78 -15.16 -1.51
N PRO A 133 35.24 -16.43 -1.44
CA PRO A 133 36.53 -16.82 -1.98
C PRO A 133 36.63 -16.53 -3.48
N GLY A 134 37.75 -15.94 -3.89
CA GLY A 134 38.00 -15.57 -5.29
C GLY A 134 37.45 -14.20 -5.67
N VAL A 135 36.75 -13.49 -4.77
CA VAL A 135 36.33 -12.10 -4.99
C VAL A 135 37.31 -11.14 -4.31
N SER A 136 38.04 -10.36 -5.10
CA SER A 136 39.20 -9.59 -4.64
C SER A 136 39.07 -8.07 -4.82
N HIS A 137 38.19 -7.61 -5.72
CA HIS A 137 38.04 -6.19 -6.03
C HIS A 137 36.59 -5.79 -6.34
N TRP A 138 36.29 -4.49 -6.19
CA TRP A 138 34.94 -3.92 -6.33
C TRP A 138 34.31 -4.09 -7.70
N MET A 139 35.12 -4.18 -8.75
CA MET A 139 34.63 -4.31 -10.13
C MET A 139 34.29 -5.75 -10.53
N GLU A 140 34.50 -6.72 -9.63
CA GLU A 140 34.13 -8.09 -9.94
C GLU A 140 32.61 -8.25 -10.06
N PRO A 141 32.13 -8.99 -11.08
CA PRO A 141 30.71 -9.26 -11.28
C PRO A 141 29.97 -9.70 -10.03
N LYS A 142 30.54 -10.63 -9.25
CA LYS A 142 29.94 -11.12 -8.00
C LYS A 142 29.79 -10.02 -6.95
N ALA A 143 30.81 -9.18 -6.75
CA ALA A 143 30.76 -8.07 -5.81
C ALA A 143 29.69 -7.05 -6.22
N LEU A 144 29.66 -6.69 -7.51
CA LEU A 144 28.70 -5.75 -8.06
C LEU A 144 27.25 -6.26 -7.93
N PHE A 145 26.99 -7.53 -8.22
CA PHE A 145 25.66 -8.13 -8.05
C PHE A 145 25.23 -8.17 -6.59
N MET A 146 26.12 -8.56 -5.67
CA MET A 146 25.81 -8.50 -4.24
C MET A 146 25.61 -7.06 -3.76
N GLY A 147 26.30 -6.08 -4.32
CA GLY A 147 26.02 -4.66 -4.07
C GLY A 147 24.59 -4.29 -4.46
N ILE A 148 24.17 -4.60 -5.69
CA ILE A 148 22.84 -4.24 -6.20
C ILE A 148 21.72 -4.96 -5.45
N ILE A 149 21.88 -6.24 -5.15
CA ILE A 149 20.89 -7.00 -4.37
C ILE A 149 20.70 -6.34 -2.99
N ALA A 150 21.74 -5.73 -2.42
CA ALA A 150 21.64 -5.06 -1.14
C ALA A 150 20.83 -3.76 -1.19
N THR A 151 20.72 -3.11 -2.36
CA THR A 151 20.02 -1.83 -2.51
C THR A 151 18.51 -1.97 -2.65
N ALA A 152 18.03 -3.11 -3.16
CA ALA A 152 16.62 -3.34 -3.42
C ALA A 152 15.76 -3.21 -2.14
N THR A 153 14.67 -2.46 -2.24
CA THR A 153 13.69 -2.23 -1.16
C THR A 153 12.30 -2.65 -1.65
N SER A 154 11.46 -3.24 -0.79
CA SER A 154 10.06 -3.53 -1.14
C SER A 154 9.15 -2.37 -0.72
N VAL A 155 8.71 -1.58 -1.71
CA VAL A 155 7.69 -0.55 -1.49
C VAL A 155 6.40 -1.19 -1.00
N GLY A 156 6.00 -2.35 -1.54
CA GLY A 156 4.72 -3.01 -1.22
C GLY A 156 4.59 -3.43 0.25
N ILE A 157 5.59 -4.11 0.82
CA ILE A 157 5.55 -4.51 2.24
C ILE A 157 5.45 -3.27 3.14
N THR A 158 6.28 -2.27 2.86
CA THR A 158 6.34 -1.03 3.63
C THR A 158 5.04 -0.25 3.56
N ALA A 159 4.50 -0.07 2.36
CA ALA A 159 3.24 0.59 2.09
C ALA A 159 2.09 -0.08 2.85
N ARG A 160 2.04 -1.41 2.85
CA ARG A 160 1.03 -2.17 3.60
C ARG A 160 1.14 -1.95 5.11
N ILE A 161 2.34 -1.99 5.67
CA ILE A 161 2.53 -1.77 7.11
C ILE A 161 2.13 -0.33 7.49
N LEU A 162 2.56 0.67 6.72
CA LEU A 162 2.20 2.07 6.97
C LEU A 162 0.71 2.34 6.78
N SER A 163 0.05 1.69 5.81
CA SER A 163 -1.40 1.79 5.58
C SER A 163 -2.17 1.20 6.76
N GLU A 164 -1.79 0.01 7.25
CA GLU A 164 -2.38 -0.60 8.45
C GLU A 164 -2.23 0.29 9.69
N GLN A 165 -1.15 1.08 9.76
CA GLN A 165 -0.91 2.03 10.83
C GLN A 165 -1.53 3.42 10.59
N ARG A 166 -2.11 3.68 9.40
CA ARG A 166 -2.58 5.00 8.96
C ARG A 166 -1.49 6.08 8.94
N GLU A 167 -0.25 5.69 8.72
CA GLU A 167 0.93 6.56 8.72
C GLU A 167 1.45 6.86 7.31
N LEU A 168 0.75 6.41 6.26
CA LEU A 168 1.16 6.64 4.86
C LEU A 168 1.29 8.12 4.47
N SER A 169 0.43 8.97 5.04
CA SER A 169 0.40 10.41 4.78
C SER A 169 1.26 11.23 5.75
N SER A 170 1.97 10.59 6.68
CA SER A 170 2.95 11.25 7.55
C SER A 170 4.19 11.71 6.75
N PRO A 171 4.94 12.72 7.23
CA PRO A 171 6.22 13.10 6.63
C PRO A 171 7.18 11.92 6.44
N GLU A 172 7.28 11.06 7.46
CA GLU A 172 8.09 9.85 7.42
C GLU A 172 7.57 8.87 6.36
N GLY A 173 6.27 8.56 6.37
CA GLY A 173 5.64 7.61 5.45
C GLY A 173 5.78 8.01 4.00
N VAL A 174 5.49 9.27 3.69
CA VAL A 174 5.64 9.86 2.36
C VAL A 174 7.11 9.86 1.91
N THR A 175 8.03 10.22 2.81
CA THR A 175 9.49 10.20 2.51
C THR A 175 9.96 8.78 2.22
N ILE A 176 9.50 7.79 2.99
CA ILE A 176 9.80 6.37 2.77
C ILE A 176 9.30 5.93 1.41
N LEU A 177 8.04 6.18 1.06
CA LEU A 177 7.49 5.78 -0.24
C LEU A 177 8.20 6.46 -1.41
N SER A 178 8.46 7.77 -1.30
CA SER A 178 9.20 8.51 -2.32
C SER A 178 10.63 7.98 -2.50
N ALA A 179 11.33 7.69 -1.40
CA ALA A 179 12.67 7.10 -1.43
C ALA A 179 12.65 5.69 -2.04
N ALA A 180 11.67 4.87 -1.69
CA ALA A 180 11.55 3.50 -2.18
C ALA A 180 11.27 3.43 -3.69
N VAL A 181 10.50 4.38 -4.25
CA VAL A 181 10.33 4.50 -5.70
C VAL A 181 11.64 4.91 -6.39
N LEU A 182 12.41 5.82 -5.80
CA LEU A 182 13.71 6.20 -6.35
C LEU A 182 14.71 5.03 -6.28
N ASP A 183 14.70 4.26 -5.19
CA ASP A 183 15.53 3.06 -5.02
C ASP A 183 15.30 2.07 -6.18
N ASP A 184 14.06 1.86 -6.62
CA ASP A 184 13.75 0.97 -7.74
C ASP A 184 14.29 1.50 -9.08
N VAL A 185 14.17 2.82 -9.32
CA VAL A 185 14.70 3.47 -10.53
C VAL A 185 16.23 3.37 -10.57
N ILE A 186 16.90 3.66 -9.44
CA ILE A 186 18.36 3.53 -9.36
C ILE A 186 18.76 2.05 -9.46
N GLY A 187 18.00 1.16 -8.83
CA GLY A 187 18.23 -0.28 -8.83
C GLY A 187 18.30 -0.87 -10.23
N ILE A 188 17.36 -0.51 -11.12
CA ILE A 188 17.43 -0.99 -12.51
C ILE A 188 18.59 -0.37 -13.29
N ILE A 189 18.91 0.91 -13.05
CA ILE A 189 20.05 1.55 -13.71
C ILE A 189 21.34 0.83 -13.33
N LEU A 190 21.53 0.56 -12.04
CA LEU A 190 22.67 -0.22 -11.54
C LEU A 190 22.68 -1.63 -12.13
N LEU A 191 21.52 -2.30 -12.17
CA LEU A 191 21.39 -3.64 -12.76
C LEU A 191 21.81 -3.64 -14.23
N ALA A 192 21.36 -2.67 -15.01
CA ALA A 192 21.73 -2.52 -16.42
C ALA A 192 23.25 -2.28 -16.59
N ILE A 193 23.85 -1.44 -15.75
CA ILE A 193 25.30 -1.21 -15.74
C ILE A 193 26.04 -2.51 -15.47
N VAL A 194 25.66 -3.24 -14.43
CA VAL A 194 26.36 -4.45 -14.00
C VAL A 194 26.18 -5.58 -15.00
N VAL A 195 24.96 -5.83 -15.48
CA VAL A 195 24.72 -6.80 -16.55
C VAL A 195 25.51 -6.44 -17.80
N GLY A 196 25.57 -5.15 -18.16
CA GLY A 196 26.42 -4.64 -19.23
C GLY A 196 27.88 -5.04 -19.02
N LEU A 197 28.46 -4.70 -17.87
CA LEU A 197 29.84 -5.06 -17.50
C LEU A 197 30.13 -6.57 -17.57
N THR A 198 29.15 -7.42 -17.22
CA THR A 198 29.34 -8.88 -17.24
C THR A 198 29.35 -9.50 -18.64
N LYS A 199 28.72 -8.87 -19.62
CA LYS A 199 28.64 -9.39 -21.00
C LYS A 199 29.88 -9.06 -21.82
N THR A 200 30.61 -8.00 -21.48
CA THR A 200 31.67 -7.44 -22.33
C THR A 200 33.10 -7.88 -21.99
N GLY A 201 33.25 -9.01 -21.28
CA GLY A 201 34.52 -9.54 -20.77
C GLY A 201 35.80 -9.12 -21.54
N SER A 202 36.67 -8.37 -20.85
CA SER A 202 38.06 -8.05 -21.19
C SER A 202 38.37 -7.10 -22.36
N SER A 203 37.41 -6.60 -23.17
CA SER A 203 37.77 -5.64 -24.25
C SER A 203 36.69 -4.68 -24.74
N GLY A 204 35.43 -4.78 -24.29
CA GLY A 204 34.40 -3.79 -24.63
C GLY A 204 34.00 -2.97 -23.41
N GLY A 205 34.00 -1.65 -23.53
CA GLY A 205 33.52 -0.77 -22.46
C GLY A 205 32.04 -0.97 -22.16
N VAL A 206 31.57 -0.38 -21.06
CA VAL A 206 30.13 -0.22 -20.81
C VAL A 206 29.54 0.57 -21.98
N GLU A 207 28.48 0.06 -22.61
CA GLU A 207 27.69 0.85 -23.55
C GLU A 207 26.92 1.93 -22.78
N TRP A 208 27.59 3.04 -22.50
CA TRP A 208 27.01 4.19 -21.81
C TRP A 208 25.78 4.76 -22.53
N SER A 209 25.69 4.55 -23.85
CA SER A 209 24.50 4.84 -24.65
C SER A 209 23.30 3.99 -24.23
N LEU A 210 23.48 2.68 -24.01
CA LEU A 210 22.43 1.77 -23.56
C LEU A 210 22.00 2.10 -22.13
N VAL A 211 22.96 2.26 -21.20
CA VAL A 211 22.69 2.64 -19.81
C VAL A 211 21.97 3.99 -19.74
N GLY A 212 22.47 4.99 -20.47
CA GLY A 212 21.85 6.30 -20.57
C GLY A 212 20.43 6.23 -21.13
N SER A 213 20.19 5.37 -22.13
CA SER A 213 18.85 5.17 -22.68
C SER A 213 17.87 4.51 -21.70
N ILE A 214 18.33 3.54 -20.89
CA ILE A 214 17.52 2.88 -19.87
C ILE A 214 17.19 3.87 -18.74
N ALA A 215 18.21 4.59 -18.25
CA ALA A 215 18.02 5.61 -17.22
C ALA A 215 17.07 6.72 -17.68
N LEU A 216 17.25 7.23 -18.91
CA LEU A 216 16.39 8.27 -19.48
C LEU A 216 14.95 7.78 -19.68
N LYS A 217 14.77 6.54 -20.15
CA LYS A 217 13.43 5.93 -20.28
C LYS A 217 12.75 5.76 -18.92
N ALA A 218 13.46 5.22 -17.93
CA ALA A 218 12.91 4.97 -16.60
C ALA A 218 12.57 6.29 -15.88
N VAL A 219 13.52 7.22 -15.78
CA VAL A 219 13.31 8.53 -15.13
C VAL A 219 12.29 9.36 -15.90
N GLY A 220 12.39 9.40 -17.23
CA GLY A 220 11.47 10.13 -18.10
C GLY A 220 10.04 9.59 -18.02
N PHE A 221 9.87 8.27 -17.99
CA PHE A 221 8.56 7.66 -17.77
C PHE A 221 8.02 7.96 -16.38
N TRP A 222 8.81 7.79 -15.32
CA TRP A 222 8.35 8.03 -13.95
C TRP A 222 7.92 9.49 -13.73
N LEU A 223 8.79 10.46 -14.08
CA LEU A 223 8.47 11.88 -13.95
C LEU A 223 7.33 12.28 -14.89
N GLY A 224 7.39 11.84 -16.15
CA GLY A 224 6.40 12.16 -17.17
C GLY A 224 5.01 11.63 -16.80
N SER A 225 4.90 10.37 -16.42
CA SER A 225 3.63 9.76 -16.00
C SER A 225 3.08 10.39 -14.72
N THR A 226 3.94 10.76 -13.76
CA THR A 226 3.51 11.45 -12.53
C THR A 226 2.94 12.83 -12.85
N VAL A 227 3.65 13.65 -13.62
CA VAL A 227 3.18 15.00 -14.01
C VAL A 227 1.90 14.92 -14.85
N ILE A 228 1.89 14.06 -15.89
CA ILE A 228 0.73 13.88 -16.76
C ILE A 228 -0.46 13.37 -15.95
N GLY A 229 -0.24 12.37 -15.07
CA GLY A 229 -1.25 11.80 -14.20
C GLY A 229 -1.90 12.87 -13.33
N ILE A 230 -1.11 13.64 -12.58
CA ILE A 230 -1.61 14.70 -11.68
C ILE A 230 -2.40 15.76 -12.46
N VAL A 231 -1.91 16.18 -13.63
CA VAL A 231 -2.58 17.21 -14.46
C VAL A 231 -3.87 16.69 -15.10
N LEU A 232 -3.92 15.41 -15.46
CA LEU A 232 -5.05 14.81 -16.16
C LEU A 232 -6.11 14.26 -15.19
N ALA A 233 -5.73 13.87 -13.98
CA ALA A 233 -6.61 13.24 -12.99
C ALA A 233 -7.89 14.05 -12.72
N PRO A 234 -7.87 15.37 -12.43
CA PRO A 234 -9.10 16.14 -12.22
C PRO A 234 -10.03 16.19 -13.44
N ARG A 235 -9.46 16.19 -14.64
CA ARG A 235 -10.23 16.21 -15.90
C ARG A 235 -10.87 14.84 -16.16
N LEU A 236 -10.12 13.78 -15.88
CA LEU A 236 -10.58 12.41 -16.00
C LEU A 236 -11.72 12.15 -15.02
N THR A 237 -11.54 12.46 -13.73
CA THR A 237 -12.58 12.23 -12.71
C THR A 237 -13.83 13.06 -12.98
N LYS A 238 -13.71 14.32 -13.39
CA LYS A 238 -14.86 15.15 -13.79
C LYS A 238 -15.65 14.54 -14.96
N ARG A 239 -14.99 13.87 -15.91
CA ARG A 239 -15.66 13.16 -17.00
C ARG A 239 -16.31 11.87 -16.51
N LEU A 240 -15.60 11.09 -15.69
CA LEU A 240 -16.11 9.83 -15.14
C LEU A 240 -17.31 10.02 -14.21
N LYS A 241 -17.35 11.12 -13.44
CA LYS A 241 -18.51 11.48 -12.61
C LYS A 241 -19.81 11.65 -13.41
N ARG A 242 -19.74 11.94 -14.71
CA ARG A 242 -20.94 12.02 -15.58
C ARG A 242 -21.65 10.67 -15.72
N LEU A 243 -20.96 9.57 -15.48
CA LEU A 243 -21.54 8.23 -15.49
C LEU A 243 -22.53 8.03 -14.34
N LYS A 244 -22.43 8.82 -13.26
CA LYS A 244 -23.22 8.69 -12.02
C LYS A 244 -23.19 7.28 -11.40
N ASP A 245 -22.15 6.51 -11.73
CA ASP A 245 -21.90 5.16 -11.22
C ASP A 245 -20.48 5.12 -10.67
N LEU A 246 -20.40 5.02 -9.34
CA LEU A 246 -19.14 5.00 -8.61
C LEU A 246 -18.45 3.62 -8.68
N ASP A 247 -19.18 2.53 -8.93
CA ASP A 247 -18.57 1.20 -9.18
C ASP A 247 -17.84 1.21 -10.52
N ALA A 248 -18.49 1.73 -11.56
CA ALA A 248 -17.85 1.93 -12.85
C ALA A 248 -16.61 2.82 -12.73
N LEU A 249 -16.68 3.91 -11.96
CA LEU A 249 -15.55 4.81 -11.73
C LEU A 249 -14.37 4.09 -11.05
N ALA A 250 -14.63 3.28 -10.03
CA ALA A 250 -13.61 2.51 -9.33
C ALA A 250 -12.93 1.49 -10.26
N MET A 251 -13.73 0.74 -11.04
CA MET A 251 -13.22 -0.27 -11.97
C MET A 251 -12.44 0.34 -13.13
N ILE A 252 -12.89 1.46 -13.69
CA ILE A 252 -12.15 2.20 -14.72
C ILE A 252 -10.82 2.72 -14.15
N SER A 253 -10.83 3.25 -12.92
CA SER A 253 -9.61 3.75 -12.28
C SER A 253 -8.59 2.63 -12.06
N LEU A 254 -9.04 1.46 -11.62
CA LEU A 254 -8.19 0.26 -11.52
C LEU A 254 -7.68 -0.20 -12.90
N GLY A 255 -8.54 -0.18 -13.93
CA GLY A 255 -8.14 -0.49 -15.30
C GLY A 255 -7.05 0.45 -15.83
N LEU A 256 -7.14 1.75 -15.51
CA LEU A 256 -6.09 2.73 -15.83
C LEU A 256 -4.81 2.48 -15.04
N ALA A 257 -4.90 2.04 -13.79
CA ALA A 257 -3.74 1.68 -12.98
C ALA A 257 -3.01 0.46 -13.57
N LEU A 258 -3.75 -0.58 -14.01
CA LEU A 258 -3.20 -1.74 -14.72
C LEU A 258 -2.53 -1.34 -16.05
N LEU A 259 -3.16 -0.44 -16.80
CA LEU A 259 -2.63 0.06 -18.06
C LEU A 259 -1.32 0.84 -17.83
N LEU A 260 -1.27 1.70 -16.82
CA LEU A 260 -0.05 2.45 -16.48
C LEU A 260 1.04 1.54 -15.91
N ALA A 261 0.67 0.50 -15.15
CA ALA A 261 1.59 -0.54 -14.67
C ALA A 261 2.26 -1.28 -15.84
N GLY A 262 1.51 -1.67 -16.87
CA GLY A 262 2.09 -2.29 -18.07
C GLY A 262 3.02 -1.35 -18.86
N PHE A 263 2.73 -0.05 -18.90
CA PHE A 263 3.67 0.92 -19.48
C PHE A 263 4.93 1.13 -18.62
N SER A 264 4.81 1.03 -17.30
CA SER A 264 5.95 1.06 -16.37
C SER A 264 6.94 -0.06 -16.69
N GLU A 265 6.44 -1.28 -16.85
CA GLU A 265 7.26 -2.44 -17.23
C GLU A 265 7.94 -2.26 -18.59
N LYS A 266 7.22 -1.73 -19.59
CA LYS A 266 7.81 -1.42 -20.91
C LYS A 266 8.89 -0.34 -20.85
N ALA A 267 8.85 0.55 -19.86
CA ALA A 267 9.89 1.53 -19.59
C ALA A 267 11.07 0.96 -18.78
N GLY A 268 10.96 -0.31 -18.35
CA GLY A 268 11.94 -1.02 -17.52
C GLY A 268 11.65 -0.95 -16.02
N LEU A 269 10.69 -0.15 -15.57
CA LEU A 269 10.37 -0.04 -14.14
C LEU A 269 9.47 -1.19 -13.68
N ALA A 270 9.45 -1.47 -12.38
CA ALA A 270 8.50 -2.43 -11.83
C ALA A 270 7.05 -1.98 -12.11
N MET A 271 6.15 -2.92 -12.38
CA MET A 271 4.72 -2.66 -12.65
C MET A 271 4.06 -1.87 -11.53
N ILE A 272 4.44 -2.15 -10.29
CA ILE A 272 3.94 -1.50 -9.07
C ILE A 272 4.14 0.03 -9.07
N ILE A 273 5.16 0.55 -9.77
CA ILE A 273 5.43 2.00 -9.85
C ILE A 273 4.35 2.70 -10.67
N GLY A 274 3.98 2.16 -11.83
CA GLY A 274 2.91 2.71 -12.65
C GLY A 274 1.57 2.70 -11.91
N ALA A 275 1.29 1.63 -11.17
CA ALA A 275 0.11 1.53 -10.33
C ALA A 275 0.09 2.60 -9.22
N TYR A 276 1.21 2.76 -8.50
CA TYR A 276 1.36 3.78 -7.47
C TYR A 276 1.20 5.20 -8.02
N VAL A 277 1.81 5.50 -9.17
CA VAL A 277 1.69 6.81 -9.83
C VAL A 277 0.23 7.12 -10.20
N MET A 278 -0.52 6.14 -10.71
CA MET A 278 -1.96 6.34 -11.00
C MET A 278 -2.75 6.61 -9.72
N GLY A 279 -2.49 5.86 -8.65
CA GLY A 279 -3.14 6.08 -7.35
C GLY A 279 -2.82 7.45 -6.78
N LEU A 280 -1.55 7.84 -6.78
CA LEU A 280 -1.07 9.14 -6.31
C LEU A 280 -1.68 10.29 -7.13
N ALA A 281 -1.80 10.15 -8.44
CA ALA A 281 -2.44 11.14 -9.29
C ALA A 281 -3.93 11.34 -8.95
N LEU A 282 -4.63 10.26 -8.60
CA LEU A 282 -6.04 10.29 -8.20
C LEU A 282 -6.24 10.71 -6.74
N SER A 283 -5.22 10.59 -5.87
CA SER A 283 -5.32 10.89 -4.43
C SER A 283 -5.79 12.32 -4.13
N SER A 284 -5.44 13.30 -4.98
CA SER A 284 -5.85 14.70 -4.82
C SER A 284 -7.24 15.00 -5.36
N THR A 285 -7.97 13.98 -5.83
CA THR A 285 -9.34 14.14 -6.35
C THR A 285 -10.35 13.75 -5.29
N ASP A 286 -11.55 14.34 -5.38
CA ASP A 286 -12.66 14.12 -4.47
C ASP A 286 -13.30 12.72 -4.55
N VAL A 287 -12.86 11.87 -5.50
CA VAL A 287 -13.33 10.48 -5.66
C VAL A 287 -12.36 9.44 -5.11
N ALA A 288 -11.19 9.84 -4.62
CA ALA A 288 -10.15 8.91 -4.18
C ALA A 288 -10.67 7.92 -3.12
N GLU A 289 -11.42 8.44 -2.15
CA GLU A 289 -11.98 7.65 -1.06
C GLU A 289 -13.10 6.71 -1.52
N ASP A 290 -13.95 7.16 -2.44
CA ASP A 290 -15.00 6.32 -3.04
C ASP A 290 -14.39 5.14 -3.81
N ILE A 291 -13.33 5.40 -4.59
CA ILE A 291 -12.58 4.35 -5.30
C ILE A 291 -11.99 3.37 -4.28
N ARG A 292 -11.36 3.90 -3.23
CA ARG A 292 -10.72 3.08 -2.19
C ARG A 292 -11.73 2.16 -1.51
N HIS A 293 -12.86 2.70 -1.09
CA HIS A 293 -13.90 1.94 -0.39
C HIS A 293 -14.50 0.85 -1.28
N ARG A 294 -14.75 1.15 -2.57
CA ARG A 294 -15.30 0.16 -3.52
C ARG A 294 -14.32 -0.96 -3.86
N LEU A 295 -13.02 -0.68 -3.84
CA LEU A 295 -11.98 -1.67 -4.08
C LEU A 295 -11.49 -2.35 -2.80
N GLU A 296 -12.02 -2.01 -1.62
CA GLU A 296 -11.60 -2.57 -0.33
C GLU A 296 -11.82 -4.10 -0.27
N GLY A 297 -12.96 -4.58 -0.79
CA GLY A 297 -13.23 -6.02 -0.87
C GLY A 297 -12.22 -6.75 -1.76
N LEU A 298 -11.90 -6.17 -2.93
CA LEU A 298 -10.89 -6.72 -3.85
C LEU A 298 -9.51 -6.74 -3.19
N TYR A 299 -9.11 -5.63 -2.55
CA TYR A 299 -7.85 -5.52 -1.82
C TYR A 299 -7.70 -6.60 -0.76
N ASN A 300 -8.73 -6.76 0.09
CA ASN A 300 -8.74 -7.71 1.18
C ASN A 300 -8.67 -9.17 0.70
N PHE A 301 -9.12 -9.45 -0.52
CA PHE A 301 -9.04 -10.77 -1.15
C PHE A 301 -7.69 -11.00 -1.83
N ILE A 302 -7.25 -10.06 -2.68
CA ILE A 302 -6.16 -10.29 -3.63
C ILE A 302 -4.78 -10.05 -3.00
N VAL A 303 -4.63 -9.05 -2.13
CA VAL A 303 -3.31 -8.66 -1.59
C VAL A 303 -2.68 -9.74 -0.70
N PRO A 304 -3.42 -10.48 0.15
CA PRO A 304 -2.84 -11.60 0.90
C PRO A 304 -2.22 -12.69 0.02
N ILE A 305 -2.70 -12.85 -1.23
CA ILE A 305 -2.11 -13.79 -2.20
C ILE A 305 -0.69 -13.37 -2.53
N PHE A 306 -0.44 -12.08 -2.78
CA PHE A 306 0.89 -11.55 -3.06
C PHE A 306 1.89 -11.88 -1.95
N PHE A 307 1.58 -11.52 -0.70
CA PHE A 307 2.49 -11.76 0.42
C PHE A 307 2.70 -13.25 0.72
N CYS A 308 1.66 -14.07 0.58
CA CYS A 308 1.78 -15.52 0.69
C CYS A 308 2.68 -16.10 -0.40
N VAL A 309 2.49 -15.69 -1.66
CA VAL A 309 3.34 -16.12 -2.78
C VAL A 309 4.80 -15.71 -2.58
N MET A 310 5.07 -14.51 -2.06
CA MET A 310 6.44 -14.11 -1.68
C MET A 310 7.05 -15.07 -0.65
N GLY A 311 6.28 -15.48 0.35
CA GLY A 311 6.71 -16.47 1.35
C GLY A 311 7.02 -17.85 0.74
N MET A 312 6.27 -18.26 -0.28
CA MET A 312 6.48 -19.53 -0.99
C MET A 312 7.82 -19.61 -1.71
N MET A 313 8.43 -18.47 -2.03
CA MET A 313 9.71 -18.41 -2.75
C MET A 313 10.93 -18.74 -1.87
N VAL A 314 10.73 -18.95 -0.56
CA VAL A 314 11.81 -19.20 0.40
C VAL A 314 12.24 -20.67 0.38
N ASP A 315 13.45 -20.95 -0.13
CA ASP A 315 14.07 -22.27 -0.13
C ASP A 315 14.87 -22.55 1.16
N PHE A 316 14.29 -23.34 2.06
CA PHE A 316 14.92 -23.74 3.34
C PHE A 316 16.17 -24.62 3.18
N ALA A 317 16.26 -25.42 2.13
CA ALA A 317 17.38 -26.34 1.94
C ALA A 317 18.65 -25.58 1.53
N VAL A 318 18.49 -24.58 0.65
CA VAL A 318 19.56 -23.65 0.30
C VAL A 318 19.90 -22.77 1.50
N MET A 319 18.89 -22.33 2.26
CA MET A 319 19.05 -21.51 3.47
C MET A 319 20.06 -22.10 4.45
N ARG A 320 19.97 -23.41 4.71
CA ARG A 320 20.84 -24.11 5.68
C ARG A 320 22.32 -24.08 5.28
N LYS A 321 22.62 -24.11 3.99
CA LYS A 321 24.01 -24.19 3.49
C LYS A 321 24.75 -22.86 3.56
N VAL A 322 24.03 -21.75 3.46
CA VAL A 322 24.61 -20.40 3.40
C VAL A 322 24.18 -19.51 4.57
N LEU A 323 23.66 -20.13 5.64
CA LEU A 323 23.07 -19.43 6.78
C LEU A 323 24.01 -18.40 7.41
N GLY A 324 25.30 -18.74 7.58
CA GLY A 324 26.28 -17.84 8.19
C GLY A 324 26.46 -16.53 7.41
N TYR A 325 26.81 -16.64 6.13
CA TYR A 325 26.97 -15.46 5.26
C TYR A 325 25.63 -14.77 4.98
N GLY A 326 24.54 -15.52 4.85
CA GLY A 326 23.18 -14.99 4.69
C GLY A 326 22.74 -14.10 5.86
N LEU A 327 22.95 -14.53 7.10
CA LEU A 327 22.63 -13.73 8.29
C LEU A 327 23.50 -12.47 8.39
N LEU A 328 24.79 -12.59 8.11
CA LEU A 328 25.69 -11.44 8.06
C LEU A 328 25.24 -10.44 6.99
N TYR A 329 24.96 -10.91 5.78
CA TYR A 329 24.52 -10.09 4.67
C TYR A 329 23.16 -9.42 4.94
N ALA A 330 22.24 -10.12 5.62
CA ALA A 330 20.99 -9.53 6.09
C ALA A 330 21.23 -8.42 7.12
N ALA A 331 22.10 -8.65 8.11
CA ALA A 331 22.45 -7.67 9.12
C ALA A 331 23.12 -6.43 8.52
N LEU A 332 24.02 -6.62 7.55
CA LEU A 332 24.63 -5.52 6.79
C LEU A 332 23.60 -4.76 5.95
N GLY A 333 22.62 -5.46 5.36
CA GLY A 333 21.50 -4.82 4.67
C GLY A 333 20.67 -3.94 5.60
N VAL A 334 20.35 -4.44 6.79
CA VAL A 334 19.64 -3.67 7.84
C VAL A 334 20.44 -2.43 8.25
N ALA A 335 21.73 -2.62 8.55
CA ALA A 335 22.62 -1.52 8.91
C ALA A 335 22.73 -0.49 7.77
N GLY A 336 22.83 -0.94 6.52
CA GLY A 336 22.95 -0.09 5.35
C GLY A 336 21.76 0.83 5.15
N LYS A 337 20.54 0.33 5.36
CA LYS A 337 19.32 1.16 5.27
C LYS A 337 19.16 2.08 6.49
N LEU A 338 19.44 1.61 7.69
CA LEU A 338 19.37 2.45 8.90
C LEU A 338 20.38 3.60 8.87
N VAL A 339 21.62 3.32 8.46
CA VAL A 339 22.70 4.33 8.38
C VAL A 339 22.56 5.18 7.12
N GLY A 340 22.32 4.57 5.96
CA GLY A 340 22.21 5.26 4.68
C GLY A 340 20.93 6.09 4.59
N ALA A 341 19.77 5.42 4.51
CA ALA A 341 18.48 6.11 4.36
C ALA A 341 18.14 6.92 5.62
N GLY A 342 18.29 6.33 6.80
CA GLY A 342 18.04 7.02 8.07
C GLY A 342 19.01 8.19 8.30
N GLY A 343 20.32 7.99 8.11
CA GLY A 343 21.31 9.06 8.29
C GLY A 343 21.10 10.22 7.33
N PHE A 344 20.81 9.95 6.04
CA PHE A 344 20.58 11.01 5.06
C PHE A 344 19.29 11.78 5.30
N SER A 345 18.28 11.17 5.92
CA SER A 345 17.05 11.87 6.30
C SER A 345 17.27 13.00 7.32
N LEU A 346 18.35 12.96 8.11
CA LEU A 346 18.68 14.02 9.07
C LEU A 346 18.96 15.36 8.37
N PHE A 347 19.50 15.32 7.15
CA PHE A 347 19.69 16.51 6.31
C PHE A 347 18.38 17.01 5.71
N GLY A 348 17.34 16.16 5.67
CA GLY A 348 15.99 16.49 5.23
C GLY A 348 15.07 17.08 6.30
N GLY A 349 15.61 17.45 7.47
CA GLY A 349 14.84 18.05 8.56
C GLY A 349 14.22 17.04 9.53
N PHE A 350 14.59 15.76 9.46
CA PHE A 350 14.15 14.75 10.44
C PHE A 350 15.02 14.74 11.69
N ASN A 351 14.44 14.34 12.82
CA ASN A 351 15.18 14.05 14.06
C ASN A 351 15.64 12.58 14.07
N LEU A 352 16.37 12.15 15.11
CA LEU A 352 16.86 10.77 15.22
C LEU A 352 15.73 9.73 15.20
N ARG A 353 14.54 10.08 15.69
CA ARG A 353 13.36 9.20 15.63
C ARG A 353 12.83 9.09 14.20
N GLY A 354 12.68 10.21 13.50
CA GLY A 354 12.32 10.23 12.08
C GLY A 354 13.33 9.48 11.22
N ALA A 355 14.62 9.66 11.48
CA ALA A 355 15.69 8.91 10.82
C ALA A 355 15.59 7.41 11.05
N TYR A 356 15.33 6.98 12.28
CA TYR A 356 15.12 5.56 12.58
C TYR A 356 13.86 5.02 11.89
N ARG A 357 12.74 5.77 11.89
CA ARG A 357 11.50 5.40 11.18
C ARG A 357 11.72 5.24 9.68
N ILE A 358 12.41 6.20 9.06
CA ILE A 358 12.71 6.18 7.62
C ILE A 358 13.63 5.01 7.29
N GLY A 359 14.73 4.84 8.02
CA GLY A 359 15.64 3.71 7.84
C GLY A 359 14.95 2.36 8.03
N ALA A 360 14.09 2.25 9.05
CA ALA A 360 13.27 1.07 9.32
C ALA A 360 12.27 0.78 8.20
N GLY A 361 11.64 1.82 7.66
CA GLY A 361 10.69 1.72 6.54
C GLY A 361 11.36 1.24 5.26
N MET A 362 12.66 1.50 5.10
CA MET A 362 13.44 1.05 3.94
C MET A 362 14.05 -0.35 4.11
N LEU A 363 13.76 -1.06 5.21
CA LEU A 363 14.27 -2.41 5.48
C LEU A 363 13.65 -3.51 4.62
N PRO A 364 12.32 -3.56 4.38
CA PRO A 364 11.71 -4.68 3.68
C PRO A 364 12.34 -4.92 2.31
N ARG A 365 12.43 -6.20 1.94
CA ARG A 365 12.93 -6.64 0.63
C ARG A 365 11.91 -7.58 0.01
N GLY A 366 11.75 -7.52 -1.30
CA GLY A 366 10.63 -8.19 -1.96
C GLY A 366 11.00 -8.79 -3.30
N GLU A 367 10.03 -8.89 -4.22
CA GLU A 367 10.23 -9.60 -5.49
C GLU A 367 11.42 -9.06 -6.28
N VAL A 368 11.68 -7.74 -6.24
CA VAL A 368 12.78 -7.10 -6.95
C VAL A 368 14.14 -7.68 -6.54
N THR A 369 14.31 -8.02 -5.26
CA THR A 369 15.53 -8.69 -4.75
C THR A 369 15.73 -10.04 -5.41
N LEU A 370 14.66 -10.82 -5.59
CA LEU A 370 14.72 -12.14 -6.23
C LEU A 370 14.87 -12.04 -7.74
N ILE A 371 14.26 -11.04 -8.39
CA ILE A 371 14.47 -10.77 -9.82
C ILE A 371 15.96 -10.47 -10.08
N MET A 372 16.56 -9.57 -9.29
CA MET A 372 17.99 -9.24 -9.41
C MET A 372 18.88 -10.46 -9.14
N ALA A 373 18.57 -11.24 -8.10
CA ALA A 373 19.31 -12.46 -7.78
C ALA A 373 19.17 -13.53 -8.87
N SER A 374 17.97 -13.70 -9.44
CA SER A 374 17.69 -14.67 -10.50
C SER A 374 18.36 -14.26 -11.82
N LEU A 375 18.42 -12.96 -12.12
CA LEU A 375 19.20 -12.47 -13.25
C LEU A 375 20.70 -12.73 -13.05
N GLY A 376 21.22 -12.56 -11.84
CA GLY A 376 22.60 -12.93 -11.50
C GLY A 376 22.86 -14.43 -11.65
N LEU A 377 21.90 -15.27 -11.28
CA LEU A 377 21.99 -16.73 -11.43
C LEU A 377 21.97 -17.16 -12.90
N SER A 378 21.05 -16.60 -13.69
CA SER A 378 20.88 -16.93 -15.12
C SER A 378 22.04 -16.42 -15.99
N THR A 379 22.68 -15.31 -15.62
CA THR A 379 23.91 -14.82 -16.26
C THR A 379 25.16 -15.60 -15.85
N GLY A 380 25.03 -16.55 -14.91
CA GLY A 380 26.13 -17.37 -14.40
C GLY A 380 27.07 -16.63 -13.43
N VAL A 381 26.73 -15.39 -13.06
CA VAL A 381 27.53 -14.57 -12.15
C VAL A 381 27.36 -15.04 -10.72
N LEU A 382 26.12 -15.32 -10.31
CA LEU A 382 25.78 -15.88 -9.02
C LEU A 382 25.62 -17.40 -9.15
N ASP A 383 26.09 -18.13 -8.14
CA ASP A 383 25.76 -19.54 -7.98
C ASP A 383 24.49 -19.70 -7.11
N SER A 384 24.00 -20.93 -7.00
CA SER A 384 22.82 -21.26 -6.18
C SER A 384 23.01 -20.93 -4.69
N GLY A 385 24.25 -20.90 -4.20
CA GLY A 385 24.57 -20.48 -2.84
C GLY A 385 24.32 -18.99 -2.64
N LEU A 386 24.85 -18.14 -3.52
CA LEU A 386 24.66 -16.68 -3.47
C LEU A 386 23.22 -16.27 -3.74
N PHE A 387 22.51 -17.00 -4.61
CA PHE A 387 21.06 -16.85 -4.74
C PHE A 387 20.36 -17.11 -3.40
N GLY A 388 20.74 -18.18 -2.69
CA GLY A 388 20.26 -18.47 -1.35
C GLY A 388 20.53 -17.39 -0.31
N VAL A 389 21.68 -16.71 -0.39
CA VAL A 389 22.03 -15.57 0.46
C VAL A 389 21.06 -14.41 0.24
N ALA A 390 20.72 -14.11 -1.02
CA ALA A 390 19.73 -13.09 -1.36
C ALA A 390 18.34 -13.45 -0.81
N VAL A 391 17.94 -14.72 -0.91
CA VAL A 391 16.68 -15.23 -0.34
C VAL A 391 16.65 -15.08 1.18
N ILE A 392 17.72 -15.46 1.89
CA ILE A 392 17.82 -15.27 3.36
C ILE A 392 17.68 -13.80 3.70
N ALA A 393 18.43 -12.93 3.04
CA ALA A 393 18.42 -11.53 3.39
C ALA A 393 17.06 -10.90 3.11
N MET A 394 16.40 -11.28 2.00
CA MET A 394 15.03 -10.89 1.72
C MET A 394 14.08 -11.33 2.83
N PHE A 395 14.16 -12.60 3.23
CA PHE A 395 13.30 -13.18 4.25
C PHE A 395 13.49 -12.51 5.61
N ILE A 396 14.74 -12.42 6.08
CA ILE A 396 15.07 -11.85 7.38
C ILE A 396 14.66 -10.38 7.45
N SER A 397 14.95 -9.59 6.42
CA SER A 397 14.57 -8.17 6.43
C SER A 397 13.06 -7.98 6.45
N SER A 398 12.31 -8.81 5.71
CA SER A 398 10.85 -8.74 5.65
C SER A 398 10.14 -9.28 6.89
N LEU A 399 10.79 -10.20 7.63
CA LEU A 399 10.36 -10.65 8.95
C LEU A 399 10.65 -9.61 10.04
N VAL A 400 11.82 -8.95 9.97
CA VAL A 400 12.27 -7.96 10.96
C VAL A 400 11.59 -6.61 10.79
N ALA A 401 11.25 -6.22 9.57
CA ALA A 401 10.72 -4.89 9.30
C ALA A 401 9.37 -4.59 9.99
N PRO A 402 8.32 -5.46 9.95
CA PRO A 402 7.07 -5.19 10.66
C PRO A 402 7.24 -4.87 12.15
N PRO A 403 7.91 -5.71 12.98
CA PRO A 403 8.06 -5.41 14.41
C PRO A 403 8.94 -4.21 14.69
N VAL A 404 9.91 -3.91 13.81
CA VAL A 404 10.77 -2.74 13.94
C VAL A 404 9.98 -1.47 13.63
N LEU A 405 9.26 -1.44 12.51
CA LEU A 405 8.49 -0.28 12.06
C LEU A 405 7.32 0.01 13.01
N LEU A 406 6.59 -1.03 13.43
CA LEU A 406 5.49 -0.90 14.39
C LEU A 406 5.92 -0.26 15.72
N ARG A 407 7.13 -0.56 16.18
CA ARG A 407 7.69 0.04 17.39
C ARG A 407 8.25 1.44 17.12
N ALA A 408 8.85 1.67 15.95
CA ALA A 408 9.44 2.94 15.56
C ALA A 408 8.40 4.07 15.51
N PHE A 409 7.18 3.77 15.05
CA PHE A 409 6.08 4.74 14.96
C PHE A 409 5.35 5.01 16.28
N LYS A 410 5.79 4.41 17.41
CA LYS A 410 5.30 4.82 18.74
C LYS A 410 5.99 6.11 19.20
N GLY A 411 5.21 7.04 19.75
CA GLY A 411 5.71 8.31 20.31
C GLY A 411 5.58 9.50 19.33
N GLY A 412 6.06 10.68 19.75
CA GLY A 412 5.84 11.95 19.03
C GLY A 412 6.48 12.07 17.63
N SER A 413 6.31 13.23 16.99
CA SER A 413 6.75 13.50 15.61
C SER A 413 8.25 13.22 15.36
N GLY A 414 8.56 12.56 14.24
CA GLY A 414 9.93 12.35 13.76
C GLY A 414 10.45 13.50 12.88
N TYR A 415 9.58 14.41 12.44
CA TYR A 415 9.92 15.59 11.67
C TYR A 415 10.12 16.81 12.58
N LYS A 416 11.20 17.57 12.36
CA LYS A 416 11.53 18.74 13.20
C LYS A 416 10.72 19.98 12.86
N GLY A 417 10.20 20.07 11.63
CA GLY A 417 9.37 21.19 11.21
C GLY A 417 7.92 21.02 11.65
N GLU A 418 7.21 22.12 11.76
CA GLU A 418 5.75 22.09 11.80
C GLU A 418 5.26 21.63 10.42
N MET A 419 4.40 20.60 10.41
CA MET A 419 3.51 20.42 9.28
C MET A 419 2.71 21.71 9.20
N ALA A 420 2.67 22.33 8.02
CA ALA A 420 1.69 23.37 7.80
C ALA A 420 0.37 22.61 7.82
N GLU A 421 -0.26 22.53 8.99
CA GLU A 421 -1.66 22.17 9.09
C GLU A 421 -2.36 23.03 8.05
N GLY A 422 -3.09 22.38 7.15
CA GLY A 422 -3.84 23.08 6.12
C GLY A 422 -4.77 24.08 6.80
N GLY A 423 -4.37 25.34 6.84
CA GLY A 423 -5.17 26.49 7.24
C GLY A 423 -6.04 26.28 8.46
N ASP A 424 -5.46 26.05 9.64
CA ASP A 424 -6.18 26.30 10.90
C ASP A 424 -6.22 27.82 11.14
N SER A 425 -7.00 28.51 10.31
CA SER A 425 -7.62 29.76 10.71
C SER A 425 -8.55 29.41 11.87
N GLU A 426 -8.37 30.02 13.06
CA GLU A 426 -9.22 29.87 14.26
C GLU A 426 -10.60 29.29 13.91
N LEU A 427 -10.75 27.97 14.06
CA LEU A 427 -11.99 27.30 13.74
C LEU A 427 -13.06 27.79 14.71
N LYS A 428 -14.18 28.27 14.18
CA LYS A 428 -15.33 28.62 15.01
C LYS A 428 -16.17 27.38 15.23
N SER A 429 -16.50 27.12 16.49
CA SER A 429 -17.41 26.04 16.88
C SER A 429 -18.85 26.54 16.88
N ILE A 430 -19.71 25.90 16.10
CA ILE A 430 -21.16 26.07 16.14
C ILE A 430 -21.72 24.79 16.75
N GLY A 431 -22.26 24.87 17.96
CA GLY A 431 -22.83 23.72 18.68
C GLY A 431 -24.28 23.96 19.07
N PHE A 432 -25.07 22.88 19.10
CA PHE A 432 -26.41 22.87 19.66
C PHE A 432 -26.72 21.53 20.34
N GLU A 433 -27.53 21.60 21.38
CA GLU A 433 -27.92 20.47 22.21
C GLU A 433 -29.27 19.93 21.77
N MET A 434 -29.39 18.60 21.68
CA MET A 434 -30.63 17.89 21.38
C MET A 434 -31.26 17.34 22.66
N PRO A 435 -32.60 17.16 22.71
CA PRO A 435 -33.29 16.57 23.86
C PRO A 435 -32.88 15.12 24.18
N SER A 436 -32.34 14.39 23.21
CA SER A 436 -31.87 13.02 23.38
C SER A 436 -30.76 12.66 22.40
N GLU A 437 -29.91 11.71 22.77
CA GLU A 437 -28.85 11.16 21.91
C GLU A 437 -29.41 10.51 20.65
N ALA A 438 -30.57 9.84 20.74
CA ALA A 438 -31.24 9.25 19.59
C ALA A 438 -31.67 10.30 18.56
N LEU A 439 -32.20 11.45 19.02
CA LEU A 439 -32.54 12.56 18.13
C LEU A 439 -31.29 13.19 17.53
N ALA A 440 -30.23 13.32 18.33
CA ALA A 440 -28.96 13.85 17.85
C ALA A 440 -28.35 12.99 16.72
N GLY A 441 -28.40 11.66 16.84
CA GLY A 441 -27.98 10.75 15.77
C GLY A 441 -28.83 10.87 14.50
N PHE A 442 -30.14 11.05 14.64
CA PHE A 442 -31.05 11.28 13.50
C PHE A 442 -30.77 12.60 12.78
N VAL A 443 -30.64 13.70 13.55
CA VAL A 443 -30.33 15.03 13.00
C VAL A 443 -28.96 15.03 12.34
N LEU A 444 -27.95 14.38 12.95
CA LEU A 444 -26.62 14.25 12.35
C LEU A 444 -26.70 13.59 10.97
N THR A 445 -27.50 12.53 10.80
CA THR A 445 -27.65 11.84 9.51
C THR A 445 -28.23 12.77 8.44
N ARG A 446 -29.28 13.54 8.78
CA ARG A 446 -29.86 14.56 7.88
C ARG A 446 -28.87 15.66 7.52
N LEU A 447 -28.10 16.15 8.49
CA LEU A 447 -27.08 17.15 8.24
C LEU A 447 -26.00 16.63 7.28
N LEU A 448 -25.54 15.40 7.46
CA LEU A 448 -24.58 14.77 6.55
C LEU A 448 -25.12 14.67 5.11
N GLU A 449 -26.44 14.44 4.94
CA GLU A 449 -27.10 14.46 3.62
C GLU A 449 -27.16 15.88 3.04
N ALA A 450 -27.58 16.88 3.83
CA ALA A 450 -27.62 18.27 3.39
C ALA A 450 -26.24 18.80 2.97
N PHE A 451 -25.20 18.43 3.73
CA PHE A 451 -23.83 18.73 3.34
C PHE A 451 -23.43 18.03 2.04
N ARG A 452 -23.84 16.77 1.81
CA ARG A 452 -23.62 16.09 0.53
C ARG A 452 -24.29 16.80 -0.64
N GLU A 453 -25.51 17.30 -0.46
CA GLU A 453 -26.21 18.08 -1.49
C GLU A 453 -25.49 19.40 -1.81
N ALA A 454 -24.79 19.97 -0.83
CA ALA A 454 -23.93 21.13 -1.01
C ALA A 454 -22.52 20.82 -1.55
N ASP A 455 -22.30 19.62 -2.10
CA ASP A 455 -21.01 19.06 -2.53
C ASP A 455 -19.94 18.94 -1.43
N PHE A 456 -20.32 18.88 -0.16
CA PHE A 456 -19.42 18.52 0.93
C PHE A 456 -19.47 17.01 1.18
N PHE A 457 -18.33 16.35 1.04
CA PHE A 457 -18.25 14.90 1.19
C PHE A 457 -17.88 14.52 2.63
N PRO A 458 -18.76 13.83 3.38
CA PRO A 458 -18.48 13.41 4.75
C PRO A 458 -17.52 12.22 4.80
N ARG A 459 -16.43 12.39 5.56
CA ARG A 459 -15.43 11.38 5.89
C ARG A 459 -15.52 11.07 7.38
N ARG A 460 -15.79 9.81 7.75
CA ARG A 460 -15.80 9.42 9.17
C ARG A 460 -14.36 9.23 9.67
N LEU A 461 -14.00 9.88 10.78
CA LEU A 461 -12.66 9.86 11.38
C LEU A 461 -12.46 8.71 12.38
N ASP A 462 -13.50 8.36 13.14
CA ASP A 462 -13.43 7.35 14.20
C ASP A 462 -14.64 6.38 14.16
N HIS A 463 -14.39 5.12 14.49
CA HIS A 463 -15.42 4.09 14.64
C HIS A 463 -16.07 4.11 16.03
N GLN A 464 -15.39 4.63 17.07
CA GLN A 464 -15.92 4.65 18.44
C GLN A 464 -16.77 5.88 18.72
N ASN A 465 -16.40 7.06 18.20
CA ASN A 465 -17.19 8.29 18.30
C ASN A 465 -17.61 8.81 16.90
N PRO A 466 -18.83 9.35 16.71
CA PRO A 466 -19.30 9.83 15.40
C PRO A 466 -18.65 11.17 15.05
N VAL A 467 -17.39 11.12 14.62
CA VAL A 467 -16.64 12.28 14.11
C VAL A 467 -16.59 12.21 12.59
N TYR A 468 -17.02 13.27 11.92
CA TYR A 468 -17.10 13.41 10.46
C TYR A 468 -16.35 14.66 10.01
N THR A 469 -15.37 14.52 9.11
CA THR A 469 -14.80 15.63 8.36
C THR A 469 -15.53 15.76 7.03
N LEU A 470 -16.18 16.89 6.81
CA LEU A 470 -16.76 17.29 5.54
C LEU A 470 -15.70 18.02 4.71
N GLN A 471 -15.54 17.64 3.45
CA GLN A 471 -14.54 18.24 2.56
C GLN A 471 -15.17 18.72 1.25
N LYS A 472 -14.83 19.95 0.84
CA LYS A 472 -15.12 20.53 -0.47
C LYS A 472 -13.93 21.40 -0.90
N ASP A 473 -13.27 21.04 -2.00
CA ASP A 473 -12.07 21.71 -2.50
C ASP A 473 -10.96 21.84 -1.43
N ALA A 474 -10.74 23.05 -0.89
CA ALA A 474 -9.76 23.35 0.18
C ALA A 474 -10.42 23.62 1.55
N VAL A 475 -11.75 23.47 1.65
CA VAL A 475 -12.51 23.72 2.87
C VAL A 475 -12.69 22.41 3.64
N HIS A 476 -12.31 22.46 4.91
CA HIS A 476 -12.53 21.37 5.87
C HIS A 476 -13.48 21.84 6.97
N ILE A 477 -14.53 21.07 7.20
CA ILE A 477 -15.47 21.28 8.30
C ILE A 477 -15.51 19.99 9.11
N THR A 478 -15.49 20.06 10.43
CA THR A 478 -15.59 18.86 11.26
C THR A 478 -16.89 18.88 12.04
N LEU A 479 -17.75 17.89 11.81
CA LEU A 479 -18.88 17.57 12.68
C LEU A 479 -18.50 16.46 13.64
N TYR A 480 -18.90 16.59 14.89
CA TYR A 480 -18.87 15.45 15.80
C TYR A 480 -20.06 15.47 16.75
N LEU A 481 -20.44 14.27 17.16
CA LEU A 481 -21.50 14.04 18.14
C LEU A 481 -20.88 13.59 19.46
N ASP A 482 -21.23 14.29 20.54
CA ASP A 482 -20.88 13.94 21.91
C ASP A 482 -22.16 13.85 22.76
N GLY A 483 -22.65 12.62 22.95
CA GLY A 483 -23.96 12.36 23.55
C GLY A 483 -25.08 13.04 22.77
N ALA A 484 -25.72 14.05 23.38
CA ALA A 484 -26.79 14.83 22.76
C ALA A 484 -26.30 16.12 22.07
N ASN A 485 -25.00 16.42 22.10
CA ASN A 485 -24.43 17.64 21.55
C ASN A 485 -23.87 17.41 20.15
N ILE A 486 -24.35 18.19 19.18
CA ILE A 486 -23.80 18.24 17.83
C ILE A 486 -22.93 19.48 17.74
N THR A 487 -21.64 19.30 17.41
CA THR A 487 -20.70 20.41 17.24
C THR A 487 -20.12 20.40 15.84
N CYS A 488 -20.07 21.58 15.22
CA CYS A 488 -19.52 21.81 13.90
C CYS A 488 -18.38 22.84 13.98
N ASN A 489 -17.16 22.41 13.69
CA ASN A 489 -15.98 23.27 13.63
C ASN A 489 -15.76 23.73 12.18
N VAL A 490 -15.81 25.05 11.97
CA VAL A 490 -15.80 25.65 10.63
C VAL A 490 -14.74 26.75 10.50
N PRO A 491 -14.10 26.90 9.33
CA PRO A 491 -13.27 28.07 9.04
C PRO A 491 -14.11 29.36 9.07
N PRO A 492 -13.58 30.51 9.54
CA PRO A 492 -14.33 31.76 9.64
C PRO A 492 -14.98 32.20 8.33
N ALA A 493 -14.34 31.92 7.19
CA ALA A 493 -14.85 32.25 5.86
C ALA A 493 -16.14 31.49 5.48
N GLN A 494 -16.43 30.37 6.14
CA GLN A 494 -17.55 29.47 5.83
C GLN A 494 -18.63 29.46 6.91
N GLU A 495 -18.45 30.24 7.99
CA GLU A 495 -19.38 30.29 9.13
C GLU A 495 -20.81 30.63 8.68
N SER A 496 -20.97 31.66 7.86
CA SER A 496 -22.30 32.11 7.40
C SER A 496 -23.03 31.06 6.58
N PHE A 497 -22.30 30.36 5.70
CA PHE A 497 -22.85 29.28 4.88
C PHE A 497 -23.33 28.12 5.75
N VAL A 498 -22.48 27.67 6.68
CA VAL A 498 -22.82 26.55 7.57
C VAL A 498 -23.98 26.89 8.49
N ARG A 499 -24.03 28.11 9.04
CA ARG A 499 -25.18 28.57 9.85
C ARG A 499 -26.49 28.55 9.06
N LEU A 500 -26.46 28.97 7.80
CA LEU A 500 -27.65 28.95 6.93
C LEU A 500 -28.13 27.52 6.71
N LEU A 501 -27.22 26.62 6.32
CA LEU A 501 -27.53 25.21 6.04
C LEU A 501 -28.08 24.49 7.29
N LEU A 502 -27.46 24.71 8.46
CA LEU A 502 -27.95 24.17 9.73
C LEU A 502 -29.35 24.69 10.05
N THR A 503 -29.60 25.98 9.80
CA THR A 503 -30.92 26.60 10.07
C THR A 503 -32.00 26.03 9.15
N GLU A 504 -31.68 25.87 7.87
CA GLU A 504 -32.59 25.31 6.86
C GLU A 504 -32.99 23.87 7.21
N GLU A 505 -32.02 23.03 7.60
CA GLU A 505 -32.30 21.66 8.01
C GLU A 505 -33.11 21.57 9.31
N ILE A 506 -32.83 22.42 10.29
CA ILE A 506 -33.63 22.49 11.52
C ILE A 506 -35.07 22.92 11.20
N LEU A 507 -35.27 23.82 10.24
CA LEU A 507 -36.59 24.26 9.80
C LEU A 507 -37.35 23.13 9.09
N SER A 508 -36.70 22.43 8.19
CA SER A 508 -37.20 21.23 7.50
C SER A 508 -37.64 20.14 8.48
N LEU A 509 -36.82 19.89 9.51
CA LEU A 509 -37.15 18.98 10.61
C LEU A 509 -38.39 19.42 11.38
N LYS A 510 -38.52 20.72 11.67
CA LYS A 510 -39.71 21.26 12.36
C LYS A 510 -40.99 21.05 11.57
N GLU A 511 -40.94 21.19 10.24
CA GLU A 511 -42.08 20.92 9.36
C GLU A 511 -42.41 19.42 9.29
N LEU A 512 -41.39 18.56 9.26
CA LEU A 512 -41.56 17.12 9.31
C LEU A 512 -42.23 16.69 10.61
N PHE A 513 -41.77 17.18 11.76
CA PHE A 513 -42.39 16.84 13.06
C PHE A 513 -43.84 17.30 13.16
N ARG A 514 -44.18 18.50 12.69
CA ARG A 514 -45.58 18.95 12.61
C ARG A 514 -46.43 18.06 11.71
N SER A 515 -45.84 17.55 10.63
CA SER A 515 -46.55 16.66 9.70
C SER A 515 -46.80 15.30 10.36
N VAL A 516 -45.83 14.78 11.10
CA VAL A 516 -45.98 13.54 11.90
C VAL A 516 -47.02 13.71 13.01
N GLU A 517 -47.02 14.85 13.70
CA GLU A 517 -48.00 15.17 14.76
C GLU A 517 -49.43 15.18 14.19
N LYS A 518 -49.66 15.82 13.03
CA LYS A 518 -50.95 15.79 12.33
C LYS A 518 -51.39 14.38 11.92
N VAL A 519 -50.45 13.52 11.55
CA VAL A 519 -50.72 12.12 11.19
C VAL A 519 -51.09 11.31 12.43
N ALA A 520 -50.39 11.53 13.54
CA ALA A 520 -50.66 10.88 14.82
C ALA A 520 -52.01 11.31 15.43
N GLU A 521 -52.42 12.56 15.23
CA GLU A 521 -53.74 13.08 15.64
C GLU A 521 -54.88 12.61 14.73
N SER A 522 -54.58 12.00 13.57
CA SER A 522 -55.60 11.50 12.67
C SER A 522 -56.06 10.09 13.10
N ASP A 523 -57.30 10.01 13.60
CA ASP A 523 -58.06 8.76 13.86
C ASP A 523 -58.01 7.75 12.69
N SER A 524 -57.67 8.19 11.48
CA SER A 524 -57.60 7.38 10.27
C SER A 524 -56.42 6.41 10.25
N VAL A 525 -55.30 6.72 10.90
CA VAL A 525 -54.14 5.82 10.95
C VAL A 525 -54.41 4.69 11.95
N GLU A 526 -54.94 5.03 13.12
CA GLU A 526 -55.31 4.04 14.14
C GLU A 526 -56.43 3.11 13.64
N ARG A 527 -57.46 3.65 12.95
CA ARG A 527 -58.50 2.83 12.30
C ARG A 527 -57.99 1.98 11.14
N ASN A 528 -57.02 2.43 10.35
CA ASN A 528 -56.45 1.60 9.28
C ASN A 528 -55.54 0.48 9.81
N ILE A 529 -54.89 0.69 10.97
CA ILE A 529 -54.02 -0.30 11.59
C ILE A 529 -54.85 -1.32 12.40
N ILE A 530 -55.90 -0.88 13.10
CA ILE A 530 -56.76 -1.73 13.93
C ILE A 530 -57.90 -2.37 13.13
N GLY A 531 -58.43 -1.71 12.10
CA GLY A 531 -59.57 -2.19 11.31
C GLY A 531 -59.36 -3.55 10.65
N ASN A 532 -58.12 -3.87 10.29
CA ASN A 532 -57.77 -5.16 9.66
C ASN A 532 -57.50 -6.30 10.66
N LEU A 533 -57.56 -6.07 11.97
CA LEU A 533 -57.31 -7.10 12.98
C LEU A 533 -58.57 -7.86 13.41
N PHE A 534 -59.77 -7.35 13.09
CA PHE A 534 -61.05 -7.94 13.55
C PHE A 534 -62.04 -8.34 12.44
N GLU A 535 -61.73 -8.15 11.16
CA GLU A 535 -62.64 -8.51 10.05
C GLU A 535 -62.51 -9.96 9.53
N SER A 536 -61.70 -10.83 10.17
CA SER A 536 -61.43 -12.19 9.65
C SER A 536 -61.98 -13.37 10.46
N ASN A 537 -63.05 -13.20 11.24
CA ASN A 537 -63.63 -14.31 12.03
C ASN A 537 -65.17 -14.47 12.04
N GLU A 538 -65.93 -13.83 11.12
CA GLU A 538 -67.39 -14.07 10.98
C GLU A 538 -67.79 -14.72 9.63
N GLN A 539 -66.96 -15.60 9.09
CA GLN A 539 -67.37 -16.51 8.00
C GLN A 539 -66.88 -17.94 8.26
N ASN A 540 -67.45 -18.58 9.27
CA ASN A 540 -67.63 -20.04 9.34
C ASN A 540 -68.57 -20.37 10.51
N ASP A 541 -69.87 -20.31 10.23
CA ASP A 541 -70.88 -21.31 10.66
C ASP A 541 -72.15 -21.16 9.83
#